data_AF-A0A943HNI8-F1
#
_entry.id   AF-A0A943HNI8-F1
#
_cell.length_a   1.000
_cell.length_b   1.000
_cell.length_c   1.000
_cell.angle_alpha   90.00
_cell.angle_beta   90.00
_cell.angle_gamma   90.00
#
_symmetry.space_group_name_H-M   'P 1'
#
loop_
_entity.id
_entity.type
_entity.pdbx_description
1 polymer ?
#
loop_
_entity_poly.entity_id
_entity_poly.type
_entity_poly.pdbx_seq_one_letter_code
_entity_poly.pdbx_strand_id
1 'polypeptide(L)' 'MEQVYVWVRDIFLVIISLSFFQILIPNSQMEKYLKFIFSMIVLAIIVEPVIFLLNGE' A
#
# COMPACT_ATOMS: atom_id res chain seq x y z
N MET A 1 8.40 -7.80 -16.43
CA MET A 1 9.28 -7.96 -15.24
C MET A 1 9.52 -6.65 -14.53
N GLU A 2 9.89 -5.58 -15.25
CA GLU A 2 10.09 -4.25 -14.66
C GLU A 2 8.83 -3.68 -13.99
N GLN A 3 7.66 -3.78 -14.64
CA GLN A 3 6.38 -3.32 -14.07
C GLN A 3 5.99 -4.06 -12.78
N VAL A 4 6.16 -5.38 -12.74
CA VAL A 4 5.93 -6.18 -11.51
C VAL A 4 6.91 -5.77 -10.41
N TYR A 5 8.17 -5.49 -10.75
CA TYR A 5 9.15 -5.00 -9.78
C TYR A 5 8.77 -3.63 -9.21
N VAL A 6 8.35 -2.68 -10.07
CA VAL A 6 7.85 -1.36 -9.64
C VAL A 6 6.63 -1.51 -8.75
N TRP A 7 5.66 -2.34 -9.14
CA TRP A 7 4.46 -2.61 -8.37
C TRP A 7 4.76 -3.18 -6.97
N VAL A 8 5.63 -4.18 -6.88
CA VAL A 8 6.06 -4.74 -5.58
C VAL A 8 6.80 -3.70 -4.74
N ARG A 9 7.69 -2.91 -5.36
CA ARG A 9 8.41 -1.82 -4.68
C ARG A 9 7.44 -0.80 -4.10
N ASP A 10 6.39 -0.44 -4.83
CA ASP A 10 5.43 0.57 -4.41
C ASP A 10 4.58 0.07 -3.23
N ILE A 11 4.17 -1.21 -3.21
CA ILE A 11 3.56 -1.85 -2.04
C ILE A 11 4.51 -1.78 -0.83
N PHE A 12 5.78 -2.12 -1.04
CA PHE A 12 6.78 -2.12 0.02
C PHE A 12 7.00 -0.73 0.63
N LEU A 13 7.06 0.32 -0.21
CA LEU A 13 7.18 1.72 0.24
C LEU A 13 5.99 2.15 1.11
N VAL A 14 4.78 1.74 0.76
CA VAL A 14 3.57 2.04 1.56
C VAL A 14 3.62 1.33 2.91
N ILE A 15 4.05 0.07 2.97
CA ILE A 15 4.19 -0.69 4.23
C ILE A 15 5.25 -0.07 5.15
N ILE A 16 6.41 0.31 4.59
CA ILE A 16 7.45 1.01 5.34
C ILE A 16 6.91 2.32 5.90
N SER A 17 6.22 3.10 5.07
CA SER A 17 5.63 4.37 5.48
C SER A 17 4.65 4.19 6.63
N LEU A 18 3.77 3.16 6.58
CA LEU A 18 2.88 2.83 7.69
C LEU A 18 3.65 2.53 8.97
N SER A 19 4.75 1.79 8.87
CA SER A 19 5.60 1.45 10.02
C SER A 19 6.20 2.70 10.67
N PHE A 20 6.64 3.68 9.86
CA PHE A 20 7.07 4.99 10.37
C PHE A 20 5.93 5.73 11.10
N PHE A 21 4.73 5.76 10.52
CA PHE A 21 3.58 6.42 11.19
C PHE A 21 3.21 5.75 12.51
N GLN A 22 3.31 4.42 12.61
CA GLN A 22 3.07 3.69 13.86
C GLN A 22 4.10 4.06 14.94
N ILE A 23 5.36 4.26 14.57
CA ILE A 23 6.42 4.70 15.50
C ILE A 23 6.19 6.15 15.94
N LEU A 24 5.77 7.04 15.03
CA LEU A 24 5.53 8.45 15.33
C LEU A 24 4.28 8.68 16.20
N ILE A 25 3.26 7.84 16.05
CA ILE A 25 1.97 8.00 16.73
C ILE A 25 1.60 6.73 17.53
N PRO A 26 2.43 6.35 18.52
CA PRO A 26 2.24 5.11 19.27
C PRO A 26 1.01 5.19 20.19
N ASN A 27 0.32 4.06 20.37
CA ASN A 27 -0.77 3.89 21.35
C ASN A 27 -1.93 4.89 21.22
N SER A 28 -2.18 5.38 20.01
CA SER A 28 -3.25 6.33 19.75
C SER A 28 -4.49 5.62 19.20
N GLN A 29 -5.68 6.16 19.48
CA GLN A 29 -6.89 5.76 18.75
C GLN A 29 -6.74 5.99 17.23
N MET A 30 -5.83 6.88 16.83
CA MET A 30 -5.47 7.15 15.43
C MET A 30 -4.77 5.99 14.74
N GLU A 31 -4.09 5.09 15.46
CA GLU A 31 -3.41 3.92 14.88
C GLU A 31 -4.37 3.04 14.05
N LYS A 32 -5.60 2.85 14.56
CA LYS A 32 -6.64 2.09 13.85
C LYS A 32 -7.02 2.74 12.52
N TYR A 33 -7.18 4.06 12.51
CA TYR A 33 -7.53 4.81 11.30
C TYR A 33 -6.38 4.82 10.29
N LEU A 34 -5.13 4.96 10.76
CA LEU A 34 -3.94 4.88 9.90
C LEU A 34 -3.82 3.49 9.27
N LYS A 35 -3.95 2.42 10.05
CA LYS A 35 -3.96 1.05 9.49
C LYS A 35 -5.05 0.88 8.42
N PHE A 36 -6.24 1.43 8.65
CA PHE A 36 -7.33 1.36 7.69
C PHE A 36 -7.01 2.09 6.38
N ILE A 37 -6.56 3.35 6.46
CA ILE A 37 -6.21 4.16 5.28
C ILE A 37 -5.09 3.49 4.48
N PHE A 38 -4.02 3.06 5.14
CA PHE A 38 -2.90 2.39 4.46
C PHE A 38 -3.32 1.05 3.86
N SER A 39 -4.21 0.29 4.51
CA SER A 39 -4.79 -0.92 3.92
C SER A 39 -5.57 -0.62 2.65
N MET A 40 -6.36 0.46 2.62
CA MET A 40 -7.05 0.88 1.39
C MET A 40 -6.08 1.27 0.27
N ILE A 41 -4.99 1.96 0.59
CA ILE A 41 -3.95 2.31 -0.39
C ILE A 41 -3.30 1.03 -0.96
N VAL A 42 -2.93 0.08 -0.09
CA VAL A 42 -2.37 -1.22 -0.53
C VAL A 42 -3.36 -1.97 -1.41
N LEU A 43 -4.64 -2.00 -1.04
CA LEU A 43 -5.69 -2.62 -1.86
C LEU A 43 -5.79 -1.96 -3.24
N ALA A 44 -5.75 -0.64 -3.32
CA ALA A 44 -5.78 0.08 -4.59
C ALA A 44 -4.58 -0.28 -5.48
N ILE A 45 -3.38 -0.37 -4.90
CA ILE A 45 -2.17 -0.77 -5.62
C ILE A 45 -2.28 -2.22 -6.10
N ILE A 46 -2.81 -3.13 -5.27
CA ILE A 46 -2.98 -4.55 -5.66
C ILE A 46 -3.94 -4.72 -6.85
N VAL A 47 -4.91 -3.81 -7.00
CA VAL A 47 -5.88 -3.85 -8.11
C VAL A 47 -5.24 -3.43 -9.45
N GLU A 48 -4.15 -2.68 -9.46
CA GLU A 48 -3.46 -2.20 -10.67
C GLU A 48 -3.15 -3.31 -11.70
N PRO A 49 -2.48 -4.43 -11.35
CA PRO A 49 -2.22 -5.51 -12.30
C PRO A 49 -3.51 -6.16 -12.82
N VAL A 50 -4.59 -6.17 -12.04
CA VAL A 50 -5.89 -6.67 -12.49
C VAL A 50 -6.46 -5.75 -13.58
N ILE A 51 -6.33 -4.43 -13.41
CA ILE A 51 -6.76 -3.45 -14.42
C ILE A 51 -5.95 -3.62 -15.72
N PHE A 52 -4.64 -3.82 -15.62
CA PHE A 52 -3.77 -4.07 -16.77
C PHE A 52 -4.24 -5.31 -17.56
N LEU A 53 -4.45 -6.43 -16.85
CA LEU A 53 -4.95 -7.67 -17.45
C LEU A 53 -6.34 -7.52 -18.09
N LEU A 54 -7.23 -6.72 -17.49
CA LEU A 54 -8.57 -6.47 -18.03
C LEU A 54 -8.57 -5.56 -19.27
N ASN A 55 -7.62 -4.62 -19.34
CA ASN A 55 -7.49 -3.71 -20.47
C ASN A 55 -6.76 -4.33 -21.67
N GLY A 56 -6.18 -5.53 -21.51
CA GLY A 56 -5.55 -6.28 -22.60
C GLY A 56 -4.20 -5.71 -23.04
N GLU A 57 -3.58 -4.88 -22.21
CA GLU A 57 -2.15 -4.54 -22.30
C GLU A 57 -1.32 -5.55 -21.49
#